data_AF-A0A357MKC8-F1
#
_entry.id   AF-A0A357MKC8-F1
#
_cell.length_a   1.000
_cell.length_b   1.000
_cell.length_c   1.000
_cell.angle_alpha   90.00
_cell.angle_beta   90.00
_cell.angle_gamma   90.00
#
_symmetry.space_group_name_H-M   'P 1'
#
loop_
_entity.id
_entity.type
_entity.pdbx_description
1 polymer ?
#
loop_
_entity_poly.entity_id
_entity_poly.type
_entity_poly.pdbx_seq_one_letter_code
_entity_poly.pdbx_strand_id
1 'polypeptide(L)'
;MQLERVADLRYQQTYKEVQPLLEAEQRISAELSALDAHSRQKSDDKMNMVGADQAWMAWTDARRRQLLSELANARARRLAVMDRVTRAFGRLEGCRVLSKAAQHRFKKQAESERVRRLMGS
;
A
#
# COMPACT_ATOMS: atom_id res chain seq x y z
N MET A 1 -2.93 23.67 -13.81
CA MET A 1 -4.07 23.85 -12.88
C MET A 1 -3.62 23.51 -11.47
N GLN A 2 -3.84 24.39 -10.50
CA GLN A 2 -3.39 24.24 -9.11
C GLN A 2 -4.01 23.00 -8.41
N LEU A 3 -5.26 22.66 -8.75
CA LEU A 3 -6.00 21.52 -8.18
C LEU A 3 -5.37 20.15 -8.50
N GLU A 4 -4.90 19.95 -9.73
CA GLU A 4 -4.25 18.72 -10.16
C GLU A 4 -2.95 18.48 -9.37
N ARG A 5 -2.14 19.53 -9.18
CA ARG A 5 -0.90 19.48 -8.40
C ARG A 5 -1.18 19.15 -6.92
N VAL A 6 -2.24 19.74 -6.33
CA VAL A 6 -2.63 19.43 -4.94
C VAL A 6 -3.10 17.98 -4.80
N ALA A 7 -3.88 17.47 -5.77
CA ALA A 7 -4.33 16.09 -5.77
C ALA A 7 -3.16 15.11 -5.90
N ASP A 8 -2.17 15.43 -6.73
CA ASP A 8 -0.95 14.62 -6.91
C ASP A 8 -0.11 14.56 -5.63
N LEU A 9 0.12 15.69 -4.98
CA LEU A 9 0.83 15.74 -3.70
C LEU A 9 0.12 14.91 -2.62
N ARG A 10 -1.22 14.99 -2.53
CA ARG A 10 -2.00 14.17 -1.60
C ARG A 10 -1.89 12.67 -1.89
N TYR A 11 -1.91 12.29 -3.17
CA TYR A 11 -1.69 10.90 -3.58
C TYR A 11 -0.30 10.41 -3.15
N GLN A 12 0.75 11.17 -3.46
CA GLN A 12 2.13 10.82 -3.10
C GLN A 12 2.33 10.69 -1.58
N GLN A 13 1.74 11.61 -0.79
CA GLN A 13 1.79 11.53 0.67
C GLN A 13 1.14 10.23 1.17
N THR A 14 -0.07 9.93 0.69
CA THR A 14 -0.81 8.74 1.11
C THR A 14 -0.09 7.46 0.67
N TYR A 15 0.55 7.47 -0.50
CA TYR A 15 1.32 6.34 -1.01
C TYR A 15 2.57 6.05 -0.16
N LYS A 16 3.28 7.10 0.28
CA LYS A 16 4.44 6.96 1.17
C LYS A 16 4.10 6.32 2.51
N GLU A 17 2.86 6.48 3.00
CA GLU A 17 2.40 5.82 4.24
C GLU A 17 2.32 4.29 4.11
N VAL A 18 2.26 3.73 2.89
CA VAL A 18 2.18 2.27 2.67
C VAL A 18 3.53 1.59 2.90
N GLN A 19 4.63 2.27 2.58
CA GLN A 19 5.98 1.72 2.64
C GLN A 19 6.35 1.12 4.01
N PRO A 20 6.21 1.84 5.14
CA PRO A 20 6.55 1.27 6.45
C PRO A 20 5.66 0.09 6.85
N LEU A 21 4.43 -0.01 6.31
CA LEU A 21 3.54 -1.15 6.56
C LEU A 21 4.01 -2.40 5.82
N LEU A 22 4.49 -2.24 4.58
CA LEU A 22 5.09 -3.33 3.82
C LEU A 22 6.38 -3.85 4.47
N GLU A 23 7.22 -2.94 4.97
CA GLU A 23 8.44 -3.31 5.71
C GLU A 23 8.12 -4.07 6.99
N ALA A 24 7.09 -3.64 7.74
CA ALA A 24 6.62 -4.37 8.91
C ALA A 24 6.11 -5.77 8.57
N GLU A 25 5.33 -5.92 7.49
CA GLU A 25 4.87 -7.24 7.01
C GLU A 25 6.03 -8.15 6.62
N GLN A 26 7.01 -7.63 5.89
CA GLN A 26 8.20 -8.39 5.48
C GLN A 26 9.02 -8.84 6.69
N ARG A 27 9.26 -7.95 7.66
CA ARG A 27 9.98 -8.28 8.90
C ARG A 27 9.30 -9.42 9.66
N ILE A 28 7.99 -9.30 9.90
CA ILE A 28 7.23 -10.33 10.63
C ILE A 28 7.24 -11.66 9.85
N SER A 29 7.10 -11.61 8.53
CA SER A 29 7.18 -12.80 7.69
C SER A 29 8.56 -13.48 7.73
N ALA A 30 9.64 -12.69 7.79
CA ALA A 30 11.00 -13.21 7.94
C ALA A 30 11.20 -13.89 9.30
N GLU A 31 10.69 -13.28 10.39
CA GLU A 31 10.72 -13.89 11.73
C GLU A 31 9.94 -15.21 11.79
N LEU A 32 8.77 -15.27 11.14
CA LEU A 32 7.96 -16.49 11.01
C LEU A 32 8.72 -17.59 10.25
N SER A 33 9.33 -17.23 9.12
CA SER A 33 10.15 -18.14 8.32
C SER A 33 11.34 -18.68 9.11
N ALA A 34 12.01 -17.82 9.89
CA ALA A 34 13.12 -18.22 10.74
C ALA A 34 12.66 -19.18 11.84
N LEU A 35 11.54 -18.88 12.51
CA LEU A 35 10.97 -19.74 13.55
C LEU A 35 10.60 -21.13 13.00
N ASP A 36 10.00 -21.17 11.81
CA ASP A 36 9.61 -22.41 11.14
C ASP A 36 10.83 -23.24 10.72
N ALA A 37 11.90 -22.60 10.24
CA ALA A 37 13.15 -23.29 9.89
C ALA A 37 13.77 -23.98 11.11
N HIS A 38 13.85 -23.29 12.26
CA HIS A 38 14.39 -23.86 13.50
C HIS A 38 13.53 -25.02 14.03
N SER A 39 12.21 -24.93 13.88
CA SER A 39 11.29 -26.00 14.28
C SER A 39 11.47 -27.26 13.43
N ARG A 40 11.77 -27.13 12.13
CA ARG A 40 12.02 -28.27 11.24
C ARG A 40 13.36 -28.93 11.53
N GLN A 41 14.42 -28.13 11.71
CA GLN A 41 15.77 -28.63 12.01
C GLN A 41 15.79 -29.48 13.29
N LYS A 42 15.12 -29.02 14.36
CA LYS A 42 15.01 -29.80 15.60
C LYS A 42 14.13 -31.04 15.47
N SER A 43 13.24 -31.13 14.48
CA SER A 43 12.41 -32.32 14.28
C SER A 43 13.21 -33.49 13.70
N ASP A 44 14.24 -33.21 12.89
CA ASP A 44 15.13 -34.24 12.33
C ASP A 44 16.10 -34.80 13.39
N ASP A 45 16.52 -33.97 14.36
CA ASP A 45 17.40 -34.38 15.46
C ASP A 45 16.68 -35.13 16.62
N LYS A 46 15.34 -35.15 16.62
CA LYS A 46 14.49 -35.62 17.73
C LYS A 46 14.35 -37.14 17.90
N MET A 47 15.22 -37.94 17.28
CA MET A 47 15.35 -39.35 17.68
C MET A 47 15.82 -39.48 19.14
N ASN A 48 16.43 -38.46 19.74
CA ASN A 48 17.01 -38.52 21.08
C ASN A 48 16.75 -37.22 21.89
N MET A 49 15.72 -37.16 22.75
CA MET A 49 15.64 -36.38 24.03
C MET A 49 14.20 -35.95 24.35
N VAL A 50 13.56 -36.65 25.29
CA VAL A 50 12.21 -36.37 25.79
C VAL A 50 12.33 -35.60 27.12
N GLY A 51 11.95 -34.32 27.15
CA GLY A 51 11.90 -33.51 28.38
C GLY A 51 12.06 -32.00 28.16
N ALA A 52 13.23 -31.55 27.69
CA ALA A 52 13.51 -30.14 27.39
C ALA A 52 12.70 -29.59 26.18
N ASP A 53 12.17 -30.50 25.37
CA ASP A 53 11.50 -30.19 24.13
C ASP A 53 10.08 -29.61 24.33
N GLN A 54 9.38 -29.99 25.40
CA GLN A 54 7.98 -29.57 25.60
C GLN A 54 7.84 -28.07 25.91
N ALA A 55 8.72 -27.52 26.75
CA ALA A 55 8.76 -26.09 27.03
C ALA A 55 9.15 -25.27 25.78
N TRP A 56 10.09 -25.77 24.99
CA TRP A 56 10.49 -25.16 23.71
C TRP A 56 9.36 -25.18 22.68
N MET A 57 8.62 -26.30 22.56
CA MET A 57 7.46 -26.38 21.67
C MET A 57 6.35 -25.42 22.09
N ALA A 58 6.03 -25.37 23.40
CA ALA A 58 5.02 -24.44 23.93
C ALA A 58 5.40 -22.97 23.66
N TRP A 59 6.67 -22.61 23.85
CA TRP A 59 7.18 -21.27 23.51
C TRP A 59 7.08 -20.98 22.00
N THR A 60 7.48 -21.94 21.16
CA THR A 60 7.44 -21.82 19.70
C THR A 60 6.00 -21.60 19.20
N ASP A 61 5.04 -22.35 19.73
CA ASP A 61 3.63 -22.21 19.38
C ASP A 61 3.02 -20.89 19.86
N ALA A 62 3.38 -20.43 21.06
CA ALA A 62 2.97 -19.13 21.55
C ALA A 62 3.55 -17.99 20.69
N ARG A 63 4.85 -18.07 20.35
CA ARG A 63 5.53 -17.08 19.51
C ARG A 63 4.98 -17.07 18.09
N ARG A 64 4.71 -18.23 17.49
CA ARG A 64 4.09 -18.34 16.16
C ARG A 64 2.71 -17.68 16.15
N ARG A 65 1.86 -17.97 17.15
CA ARG A 65 0.54 -17.33 17.28
C ARG A 65 0.63 -15.81 17.42
N GLN A 66 1.58 -15.33 18.22
CA GLN A 66 1.86 -13.90 18.35
C GLN A 66 2.23 -13.28 16.98
N LEU A 67 3.22 -13.84 16.28
CA LEU A 67 3.67 -13.33 14.97
C LEU A 67 2.55 -13.36 13.92
N LEU A 68 1.72 -14.41 13.90
CA LEU A 68 0.56 -14.48 13.01
C LEU A 68 -0.47 -13.39 13.31
N SER A 69 -0.72 -13.10 14.57
CA SER A 69 -1.60 -12.00 14.98
C SER A 69 -1.03 -10.63 14.59
N GLU A 70 0.27 -10.41 14.81
CA GLU A 70 0.97 -9.19 14.40
C GLU A 70 0.93 -9.01 12.87
N LEU A 71 1.14 -10.09 12.11
CA LEU A 71 1.05 -10.09 10.64
C LEU A 71 -0.37 -9.76 10.16
N ALA A 72 -1.39 -10.36 10.77
CA ALA A 72 -2.79 -10.07 10.46
C ALA A 72 -3.12 -8.59 10.72
N ASN A 73 -2.67 -8.05 11.85
CA ASN A 73 -2.85 -6.64 12.20
C ASN A 73 -2.12 -5.70 11.21
N ALA A 74 -0.89 -6.02 10.83
CA ALA A 74 -0.13 -5.26 9.84
C ALA A 74 -0.83 -5.23 8.48
N ARG A 75 -1.32 -6.39 8.01
CA ARG A 75 -2.10 -6.52 6.78
C ARG A 75 -3.41 -5.75 6.82
N ALA A 76 -4.15 -5.82 7.94
CA ALA A 76 -5.38 -5.06 8.11
C ALA A 76 -5.13 -3.55 8.01
N ARG A 77 -4.06 -3.06 8.66
CA ARG A 77 -3.65 -1.66 8.56
C ARG A 77 -3.26 -1.29 7.13
N ARG A 78 -2.48 -2.13 6.43
CA ARG A 78 -2.11 -1.90 5.03
C ARG A 78 -3.33 -1.81 4.13
N LEU A 79 -4.30 -2.70 4.28
CA LEU A 79 -5.56 -2.66 3.52
C LEU A 79 -6.33 -1.36 3.76
N ALA A 80 -6.42 -0.89 5.00
CA ALA A 80 -7.06 0.37 5.33
C ALA A 80 -6.35 1.58 4.70
N VAL A 81 -5.00 1.58 4.67
CA VAL A 81 -4.24 2.64 3.99
C VAL A 81 -4.40 2.54 2.47
N MET A 82 -4.40 1.34 1.91
CA MET A 82 -4.59 1.13 0.47
C MET A 82 -5.95 1.64 -0.03
N ASP A 83 -7.03 1.51 0.74
CA ASP A 83 -8.32 2.14 0.39
C ASP A 83 -8.19 3.66 0.28
N ARG A 84 -7.45 4.29 1.19
CA ARG A 84 -7.16 5.75 1.13
C ARG A 84 -6.32 6.11 -0.10
N VAL A 85 -5.33 5.29 -0.46
CA VAL A 85 -4.52 5.46 -1.68
C VAL A 85 -5.41 5.39 -2.93
N THR A 86 -6.27 4.38 -3.04
CA THR A 86 -7.20 4.22 -4.17
C THR A 86 -8.10 5.43 -4.32
N ARG A 87 -8.65 5.94 -3.21
CA ARG A 87 -9.49 7.16 -3.24
C ARG A 87 -8.68 8.41 -3.63
N ALA A 88 -7.43 8.54 -3.17
CA ALA A 88 -6.57 9.65 -3.54
C ALA A 88 -6.21 9.63 -5.03
N PHE A 89 -5.92 8.45 -5.56
CA PHE A 89 -5.68 8.24 -6.99
C PHE A 89 -6.92 8.56 -7.83
N GLY A 90 -8.10 8.09 -7.43
CA GLY A 90 -9.35 8.41 -8.13
C GLY A 90 -9.63 9.92 -8.20
N ARG A 91 -9.35 10.66 -7.12
CA ARG A 91 -9.43 12.13 -7.12
C ARG A 91 -8.43 12.78 -8.07
N LEU A 92 -7.19 12.31 -8.09
CA LEU A 92 -6.16 12.79 -9.01
C LEU A 92 -6.58 12.59 -10.47
N GLU A 93 -7.07 11.41 -10.82
CA GLU A 93 -7.59 11.13 -12.17
C GLU A 93 -8.78 12.02 -12.51
N GLY A 94 -9.72 12.21 -11.59
CA GLY A 94 -10.83 13.16 -11.76
C GLY A 94 -10.34 14.58 -12.06
N CYS A 95 -9.35 15.07 -11.30
CA CYS A 95 -8.74 16.37 -11.56
C CYS A 95 -8.05 16.44 -12.93
N ARG A 96 -7.36 15.38 -13.36
CA ARG A 96 -6.71 15.30 -14.69
C ARG A 96 -7.74 15.36 -15.81
N VAL A 97 -8.84 14.62 -15.70
CA VAL A 97 -9.94 14.65 -16.67
C VAL A 97 -10.55 16.03 -16.77
N LEU A 98 -10.86 16.67 -15.64
CA LEU A 98 -11.41 18.03 -15.61
C LEU A 98 -10.43 19.07 -16.16
N SER A 99 -9.14 18.93 -15.86
CA SER A 99 -8.06 19.79 -16.36
C SER A 99 -8.00 19.74 -17.90
N LYS A 100 -8.02 18.54 -18.48
CA LYS A 100 -8.07 18.33 -19.94
C LYS A 100 -9.34 18.90 -20.56
N ALA A 101 -10.51 18.64 -19.95
CA ALA A 101 -11.78 19.14 -20.45
C ALA A 101 -11.84 20.68 -20.47
N ALA A 102 -11.34 21.34 -19.41
CA ALA A 102 -11.26 22.79 -19.35
C ALA A 102 -10.32 23.36 -20.43
N GLN A 103 -9.14 22.75 -20.62
CA GLN A 103 -8.20 23.16 -21.69
C GLN A 103 -8.84 23.06 -23.08
N HIS A 104 -9.58 21.97 -23.36
CA HIS A 104 -10.30 21.84 -24.63
C HIS A 104 -11.38 22.90 -24.81
N ARG A 105 -12.13 23.24 -23.76
CA ARG A 105 -13.14 24.32 -23.79
C ARG A 105 -12.51 25.68 -24.09
N PHE A 106 -11.42 26.02 -23.41
CA PHE A 106 -10.70 27.27 -23.66
C PHE A 106 -10.15 27.36 -25.08
N LYS A 107 -9.57 26.27 -25.62
CA LYS A 107 -9.10 26.23 -27.00
C LYS A 107 -10.24 26.44 -28.00
N LYS A 108 -11.37 25.74 -27.84
CA LYS A 108 -12.55 25.91 -28.69
C LYS A 108 -13.12 27.34 -28.62
N GLN A 109 -13.18 27.93 -27.43
CA GLN A 109 -13.62 29.32 -27.27
C GLN A 109 -12.69 30.29 -28.01
N ALA A 110 -11.38 30.17 -27.81
CA ALA A 110 -10.38 31.01 -28.49
C ALA A 110 -10.44 30.87 -30.02
N GLU A 111 -10.67 29.66 -30.53
CA GLU A 111 -10.84 29.40 -31.96
C GLU A 111 -12.13 30.02 -32.50
N SER A 112 -13.26 29.87 -31.80
CA SER A 112 -14.53 30.48 -32.17
C SER A 112 -14.48 32.02 -32.18
N GLU A 113 -13.77 32.62 -31.22
CA GLU A 113 -13.54 34.07 -31.20
C GLU A 113 -12.67 34.54 -32.36
N ARG A 114 -11.63 33.78 -32.72
CA ARG A 114 -10.79 34.06 -33.89
C ARG A 114 -11.59 34.04 -35.18
N VAL A 115 -12.39 33.00 -35.39
CA VAL A 115 -13.25 32.87 -36.58
C VAL A 115 -14.26 34.03 -36.64
N ARG A 116 -14.86 34.39 -35.51
CA ARG A 116 -15.81 35.50 -35.43
C ARG A 116 -15.18 36.86 -35.76
N ARG A 117 -13.91 37.09 -35.37
CA ARG A 117 -13.17 38.30 -35.74
C ARG A 117 -12.79 38.33 -37.23
N LEU A 118 -12.50 37.19 -37.84
CA LEU A 118 -12.16 37.09 -39.27
C LEU A 118 -13.38 37.26 -40.18
N MET A 119 -14.58 36.88 -39.72
CA MET A 119 -15.84 37.01 -40.46
C MET A 119 -16.50 38.39 -40.32
N GLY A 120 -16.03 39.22 -39.38
CA GLY A 120 -16.56 40.57 -39.11
C GLY A 120 -15.70 41.71 -39.68
N SER A 121 -14.70 41.39 -40.51
CA SER A 121 -13.83 42.34 -41.24
C SER A 121 -13.98 42.15 -42.73
#